data_AF-A0A9W6SUX1-F1
#
_entry.id   AF-A0A9W6SUX1-F1
#
_cell.length_a   1.000
_cell.length_b   1.000
_cell.length_c   1.000
_cell.angle_alpha   90.00
_cell.angle_beta   90.00
_cell.angle_gamma   90.00
#
_symmetry.space_group_name_H-M   'P 1'
#
loop_
_entity.id
_entity.type
_entity.pdbx_description
1 polymer ?
#
loop_
_entity_poly.entity_id
_entity_poly.type
_entity_poly.pdbx_seq_one_letter_code
_entity_poly.pdbx_strand_id
1 'polypeptide(L)'
;MTIQFTAPELINLNSKTLPSINTDLFSIGLILLHASIGLPPYYNINTPYHLIDLVSNLKVFDILERESINILDNNLIIKELLIMIIIKRSNLNDVIDYFNKFNEINCKI
;
A
#
# COMPACT_ATOMS: atom_id res chain seq x y z
N MET A 1 14.11 9.49 -0.28
CA MET A 1 13.67 9.57 1.13
C MET A 1 12.80 8.34 1.40
N THR A 2 12.97 7.61 2.51
CA THR A 2 12.26 6.32 2.74
C THR A 2 10.94 6.45 3.50
N ILE A 3 10.64 7.65 4.05
CA ILE A 3 9.42 7.96 4.81
C ILE A 3 8.14 7.57 4.04
N GLN A 4 8.16 7.72 2.71
CA GLN A 4 7.06 7.38 1.83
C GLN A 4 6.66 5.89 1.84
N PHE A 5 7.50 5.01 2.39
CA PHE A 5 7.23 3.58 2.58
C PHE A 5 7.02 3.20 4.04
N THR A 6 7.17 4.14 4.98
CA THR A 6 7.09 3.87 6.42
C THR A 6 5.63 3.76 6.86
N ALA A 7 5.32 2.75 7.66
CA ALA A 7 4.00 2.59 8.26
C ALA A 7 3.64 3.78 9.18
N PRO A 8 2.40 4.29 9.15
CA PRO A 8 2.01 5.50 9.87
C PRO A 8 2.26 5.43 11.38
N GLU A 9 2.11 4.26 11.98
CA GLU A 9 2.37 4.04 13.41
C GLU A 9 3.85 4.20 13.81
N LEU A 10 4.77 4.18 12.85
CA LEU A 10 6.20 4.40 13.06
C LEU A 10 6.62 5.86 12.82
N ILE A 11 5.74 6.70 12.28
CA ILE A 11 6.04 8.12 11.99
C ILE A 11 5.96 8.97 13.26
N ASN A 12 5.09 8.60 14.20
CA ASN A 12 4.98 9.31 15.47
C ASN A 12 6.15 8.92 16.39
N LEU A 13 7.17 9.77 16.47
CA LEU A 13 8.35 9.58 17.33
C LEU A 13 8.03 9.51 18.84
N ASN A 14 6.85 9.98 19.26
CA ASN A 14 6.40 9.88 20.65
C ASN A 14 5.70 8.53 20.93
N SER A 15 5.41 7.76 19.89
CA SER A 15 4.81 6.44 20.02
C SER A 15 5.92 5.43 20.36
N LYS A 16 5.70 4.61 21.39
CA LYS A 16 6.60 3.48 21.73
C LYS A 16 6.33 2.27 20.82
N THR A 17 5.75 2.49 19.65
CA THR A 17 5.32 1.42 18.75
C THR A 17 6.57 0.77 18.15
N LEU A 18 6.71 -0.53 18.36
CA LEU A 18 7.81 -1.30 17.80
C LEU A 18 7.44 -1.79 16.39
N PRO A 19 8.42 -1.89 15.48
CA PRO A 19 8.23 -2.55 14.20
C PRO A 19 7.64 -3.96 14.37
N SER A 20 6.79 -4.35 13.43
CA SER A 20 6.12 -5.65 13.42
C SER A 20 5.93 -6.17 11.99
N ILE A 21 5.46 -7.41 11.86
CA ILE A 21 5.10 -7.97 10.55
C ILE A 21 4.11 -7.08 9.80
N ASN A 22 3.19 -6.42 10.51
CA ASN A 22 2.21 -5.53 9.88
C ASN A 22 2.84 -4.23 9.36
N THR A 23 3.93 -3.73 9.96
CA THR A 23 4.64 -2.54 9.45
C THR A 23 5.44 -2.91 8.19
N ASP A 24 6.01 -4.11 8.15
CA ASP A 24 6.70 -4.64 6.97
C ASP A 24 5.70 -4.88 5.84
N LEU A 25 4.55 -5.48 6.15
CA LEU A 25 3.49 -5.75 5.18
C LEU A 25 2.96 -4.45 4.55
N PHE A 26 2.79 -3.39 5.35
CA PHE A 26 2.44 -2.07 4.82
C PHE A 26 3.48 -1.55 3.83
N SER A 27 4.77 -1.65 4.19
CA SER A 27 5.88 -1.23 3.35
C SER A 27 5.90 -2.02 2.03
N ILE A 28 5.67 -3.34 2.10
CA ILE A 28 5.51 -4.21 0.93
C ILE A 28 4.32 -3.76 0.09
N GLY A 29 3.18 -3.42 0.68
CA GLY A 29 2.03 -2.90 -0.05
C GLY A 29 2.38 -1.67 -0.89
N LEU A 30 3.14 -0.73 -0.33
CA LEU A 30 3.60 0.45 -1.04
C LEU A 30 4.63 0.14 -2.13
N ILE A 31 5.48 -0.88 -1.94
CA ILE A 31 6.39 -1.39 -2.97
C ILE A 31 5.61 -2.05 -4.10
N LEU A 32 4.58 -2.84 -3.80
CA LEU A 32 3.71 -3.48 -4.79
C LEU A 32 2.90 -2.44 -5.57
N LEU A 33 2.42 -1.38 -4.90
CA LEU A 33 1.78 -0.24 -5.55
C LEU A 33 2.76 0.42 -6.52
N HIS A 34 3.98 0.73 -6.06
CA HIS A 34 5.03 1.30 -6.90
C HIS A 34 5.30 0.44 -8.15
N ALA A 35 5.43 -0.87 -7.97
CA ALA A 35 5.64 -1.80 -9.07
C ALA A 35 4.44 -1.86 -10.02
N SER A 36 3.22 -1.71 -9.51
CA SER A 36 1.99 -1.78 -10.30
C SER A 36 1.79 -0.56 -11.19
N ILE A 37 2.10 0.64 -10.69
CA ILE A 37 1.84 1.91 -11.41
C ILE A 37 3.11 2.56 -11.99
N GLY A 38 4.29 2.03 -11.68
CA GLY A 38 5.58 2.53 -12.17
C GLY A 38 6.06 3.84 -11.53
N LEU A 39 5.33 4.39 -10.56
CA LEU A 39 5.60 5.68 -9.92
C LEU A 39 5.80 5.52 -8.41
N PRO A 40 6.76 6.22 -7.78
CA PRO A 40 6.92 6.16 -6.33
C PRO A 40 5.64 6.60 -5.60
N PRO A 41 5.31 6.00 -4.44
CA PRO A 41 4.23 6.50 -3.62
C PRO A 41 4.49 7.96 -3.26
N TYR A 42 3.46 8.81 -3.35
CA TYR A 42 3.54 10.23 -3.03
C TYR A 42 4.56 11.04 -3.88
N TYR A 43 4.90 10.60 -5.11
CA TYR A 43 5.97 11.24 -5.91
C TYR A 43 5.76 12.74 -6.19
N ASN A 44 4.51 13.22 -6.23
CA ASN A 44 4.18 14.63 -6.44
C ASN A 44 4.27 15.49 -5.15
N ILE A 45 4.66 14.90 -4.02
CA ILE A 45 4.70 15.58 -2.72
C ILE A 45 6.12 16.04 -2.40
N ASN A 46 6.31 17.37 -2.43
CA ASN A 46 7.64 17.98 -2.30
C ASN A 46 8.02 18.40 -0.87
N THR A 47 7.06 18.39 0.08
CA THR A 47 7.31 18.86 1.44
C THR A 47 7.20 17.71 2.45
N PRO A 48 8.20 17.53 3.35
CA PRO A 48 8.19 16.45 4.34
C PRO A 48 6.97 16.47 5.26
N TYR A 49 6.50 17.67 5.66
CA TYR A 49 5.32 17.81 6.52
C TYR A 49 4.04 17.33 5.85
N HIS A 50 3.84 17.66 4.58
CA HIS A 50 2.68 17.20 3.82
C HIS A 50 2.75 15.69 3.58
N LEU A 51 3.94 15.15 3.29
CA LEU A 51 4.15 13.70 3.17
C LEU A 51 3.78 12.98 4.48
N ILE A 52 4.26 13.47 5.62
CA ILE A 52 3.96 12.91 6.94
C ILE A 52 2.45 12.91 7.20
N ASP A 53 1.76 14.01 6.90
CA ASP A 53 0.31 14.11 7.06
C ASP A 53 -0.43 13.08 6.18
N LEU A 54 -0.07 13.00 4.90
CA LEU A 54 -0.69 12.05 3.97
C LEU A 54 -0.46 10.59 4.37
N VAL A 55 0.76 10.23 4.78
CA VAL A 55 1.06 8.86 5.23
C VAL A 55 0.32 8.55 6.52
N SER A 56 0.31 9.48 7.48
CA SER A 56 -0.39 9.32 8.76
C SER A 56 -1.90 9.11 8.60
N ASN A 57 -2.48 9.70 7.56
CA ASN A 57 -3.90 9.58 7.22
C ASN A 57 -4.21 8.52 6.15
N LEU A 58 -3.23 7.69 5.76
CA LEU A 58 -3.37 6.63 4.76
C LEU A 58 -3.91 7.12 3.39
N LYS A 59 -3.49 8.32 2.97
CA LYS A 59 -4.03 9.01 1.78
C LYS A 59 -3.37 8.65 0.45
N VAL A 60 -2.64 7.54 0.37
CA VAL A 60 -1.87 7.18 -0.83
C VAL A 60 -2.74 7.04 -2.08
N PHE A 61 -3.94 6.47 -1.97
CA PHE A 61 -4.85 6.28 -3.11
C PHE A 61 -5.55 7.59 -3.52
N ASP A 62 -5.80 8.47 -2.56
CA ASP A 62 -6.53 9.73 -2.78
C ASP A 62 -5.73 10.72 -3.64
N ILE A 63 -4.41 10.57 -3.68
CA ILE A 63 -3.50 11.44 -4.42
C ILE A 63 -2.98 10.83 -5.73
N LEU A 64 -3.44 9.62 -6.09
CA LEU A 64 -3.02 8.98 -7.34
C LEU A 64 -3.53 9.77 -8.54
N GLU A 65 -2.70 9.84 -9.58
CA GLU A 65 -3.13 10.40 -10.85
C GLU A 65 -4.13 9.47 -11.54
N ARG A 66 -4.94 10.05 -12.43
CA ARG A 66 -5.99 9.32 -13.16
C ARG A 66 -5.44 8.13 -13.95
N GLU A 67 -4.24 8.24 -14.52
CA GLU A 67 -3.60 7.15 -15.23
C GLU A 67 -3.27 5.97 -14.30
N SER A 68 -2.68 6.24 -13.13
CA SER A 68 -2.42 5.22 -12.12
C SER A 68 -3.69 4.55 -11.62
N ILE A 69 -4.77 5.33 -11.43
CA ILE A 69 -6.09 4.79 -11.07
C ILE A 69 -6.60 3.86 -12.17
N ASN A 70 -6.52 4.26 -13.44
CA ASN A 70 -6.96 3.43 -14.56
C ASN A 70 -6.16 2.10 -14.64
N ILE A 71 -4.85 2.13 -14.37
CA ILE A 71 -4.01 0.92 -14.32
C ILE A 71 -4.55 -0.04 -13.25
N LEU A 72 -4.84 0.46 -12.05
CA LEU A 72 -5.38 -0.35 -10.96
C LEU A 72 -6.81 -0.84 -11.25
N ASP A 73 -7.64 -0.02 -11.88
CA ASP A 73 -9.02 -0.37 -12.25
C ASP A 73 -9.06 -1.48 -13.32
N ASN A 74 -8.03 -1.58 -14.16
CA ASN A 74 -7.88 -2.68 -15.12
C ASN A 74 -7.46 -4.01 -14.46
N ASN A 75 -7.02 -3.99 -13.20
CA ASN A 75 -6.69 -5.20 -12.44
C ASN A 75 -7.25 -5.14 -11.01
N LEU A 76 -8.54 -5.42 -10.91
CA LEU A 76 -9.29 -5.35 -9.65
C LEU A 76 -8.72 -6.26 -8.55
N ILE A 77 -8.07 -7.37 -8.90
CA ILE A 77 -7.45 -8.28 -7.92
C ILE A 77 -6.26 -7.60 -7.26
N ILE A 78 -5.36 -7.03 -8.06
CA ILE A 78 -4.20 -6.31 -7.53
C ILE A 78 -4.67 -5.09 -6.75
N LYS A 79 -5.66 -4.35 -7.27
CA LYS A 79 -6.25 -3.21 -6.55
C LYS A 79 -6.79 -3.61 -5.17
N GLU A 80 -7.57 -4.68 -5.09
CA GLU A 80 -8.12 -5.15 -3.81
C GLU A 80 -7.02 -5.65 -2.87
N LEU A 81 -6.02 -6.37 -3.38
CA LEU A 81 -4.87 -6.82 -2.59
C LEU A 81 -4.10 -5.64 -1.99
N LEU A 82 -3.88 -4.57 -2.77
CA LEU A 82 -3.25 -3.35 -2.27
C LEU A 82 -4.12 -2.65 -1.22
N ILE A 83 -5.45 -2.60 -1.41
CA ILE A 83 -6.38 -2.05 -0.40
C ILE A 83 -6.35 -2.88 0.88
N MET A 84 -6.33 -4.21 0.80
CA MET A 84 -6.24 -5.10 1.96
C MET A 84 -4.97 -4.83 2.77
N ILE A 85 -3.83 -4.69 2.10
CA ILE A 85 -2.53 -4.46 2.75
C ILE A 85 -2.44 -3.05 3.33
N ILE A 86 -2.71 -2.02 2.52
CA ILE A 86 -2.38 -0.63 2.84
C ILE A 86 -3.47 0.03 3.69
N ILE A 87 -4.74 -0.17 3.33
CA ILE A 87 -5.88 0.53 3.96
C ILE A 87 -6.51 -0.32 5.05
N LYS A 88 -6.87 -1.56 4.74
CA LYS A 88 -7.52 -2.46 5.72
C LYS A 88 -6.54 -3.01 6.75
N ARG A 89 -5.23 -2.91 6.49
CA ARG A 89 -4.15 -3.45 7.34
C ARG A 89 -4.38 -4.92 7.72
N SER A 90 -4.88 -5.71 6.75
CA SER A 90 -5.14 -7.14 6.91
C SER A 90 -3.86 -7.90 7.27
N ASN A 91 -4.01 -9.03 7.96
CA ASN A 91 -2.87 -9.88 8.28
C ASN A 91 -2.38 -10.64 7.03
N LEU A 92 -1.15 -11.15 7.08
CA LEU A 92 -0.51 -11.81 5.95
C LEU A 92 -1.28 -13.04 5.44
N ASN A 93 -1.87 -13.84 6.35
CA ASN A 93 -2.59 -15.05 5.95
C ASN A 93 -3.85 -14.71 5.15
N ASP A 94 -4.62 -13.70 5.58
CA ASP A 94 -5.82 -13.27 4.84
C ASP A 94 -5.48 -12.80 3.42
N VAL A 95 -4.35 -12.10 3.26
CA VAL A 95 -3.85 -11.62 1.97
C VAL A 95 -3.43 -12.78 1.07
N ILE A 96 -2.72 -13.76 1.64
CA ILE A 96 -2.29 -14.97 0.93
C ILE A 96 -3.50 -15.80 0.50
N ASP A 97 -4.46 -16.00 1.39
CA ASP A 97 -5.69 -16.77 1.11
C ASP A 97 -6.50 -16.11 -0.02
N TYR A 98 -6.64 -14.79 0.01
CA TYR A 98 -7.26 -14.03 -1.08
C TYR A 98 -6.54 -14.24 -2.42
N PHE A 99 -5.21 -14.11 -2.43
CA PHE A 99 -4.39 -14.27 -3.64
C PHE A 99 -4.45 -15.70 -4.20
N ASN A 100 -4.36 -16.71 -3.34
CA ASN A 100 -4.42 -18.12 -3.74
C ASN A 100 -5.78 -18.49 -4.31
N LYS A 101 -6.87 -18.03 -3.69
CA LYS A 101 -8.23 -18.25 -4.20
C LYS A 101 -8.40 -17.73 -5.62
N PHE A 102 -7.77 -16.60 -5.96
CA PHE A 102 -7.77 -16.09 -7.32
C PHE A 102 -6.95 -16.95 -8.28
N ASN A 103 -5.75 -17.39 -7.90
CA ASN A 103 -4.92 -18.22 -8.77
C ASN A 103 -5.55 -19.59 -9.08
N GLU A 104 -6.25 -20.18 -8.11
CA GLU A 104 -6.98 -21.44 -8.32
C GLU A 104 -8.12 -21.31 -9.34
N ILE A 105 -8.72 -20.12 -9.46
CA ILE A 105 -9.78 -19.86 -10.45
C ILE A 105 -9.19 -19.75 -11.86
N ASN A 106 -8.03 -19.13 -12.03
CA ASN A 106 -7.42 -18.93 -13.36
C ASN A 106 -6.68 -20.14 -13.91
N CYS A 107 -6.23 -21.06 -13.05
CA CYS A 107 -5.54 -22.29 -13.48
C CYS A 107 -6.50 -23.44 -13.85
N LYS A 108 -7.82 -23.24 -13.78
CA LYS A 108 -8.84 -24.24 -14.15
C LYS A 108 -9.43 -24.06 -15.56
N ILE A 109 -8.78 -23.29 -16.42
CA ILE A 109 -9.18 -23.03 -17.82
C ILE A 109 -8.29 -23.83 -18.76
#